data_AF-G7GD31-F1
#
_entry.id   AF-G7GD31-F1
#
_cell.length_a   1.000
_cell.length_b   1.000
_cell.length_c   1.000
_cell.angle_alpha   90.00
_cell.angle_beta   90.00
_cell.angle_gamma   90.00
#
_symmetry.space_group_name_H-M   'P 1'
#
loop_
_entity.id
_entity.type
_entity.pdbx_description
1 polymer ?
#
loop_
_entity_poly.entity_id
_entity_poly.type
_entity_poly.pdbx_seq_one_letter_code
_entity_poly.pdbx_strand_id
1 'polypeptide(L)'
;MIYNELDNFELKEKLIATIPHIAEIFNRIGYKNLRAFKQSIFDFERFYIKDTFEWKGDFDQEIFEKILKYFLILSLENKKGRFQNEILKFKEDEEKNNKIEEKDKNEILKIFRGIDSKDSEEFMNKYGLSLSDFIFSPEVWNEIINLNIVDKNKIDLELYEAHFRLKEEKPTWFKLMGFWDLSDLEFDDLIKKAKEEIESNRLKHPTDVLHTISMLIYFKENKLIFFRVDKLLPVAKAHWINIFEIQERIREINDFSFTEYSGSYGFFAKGIEEFDKFIREIMESYKDKYKAKNIKRVQELLMLMETNGWLFAQRISLTNREENFYYDLPILKEINSEEFARKLCNTNIHHCNSILYGLSTRYKIKASFDMYKEEKDWFDNVEDIIRTKIFPIANKILRAKITLRILPEISKIKKDAIR
;
A
#
# COMPACT_ATOMS: atom_id res chain seq x y z
N MET A 1 16.64 34.81 12.30
CA MET A 1 17.37 34.20 13.44
C MET A 1 17.40 32.68 13.32
N ILE A 2 16.25 31.99 13.14
CA ILE A 2 16.19 30.52 12.95
C ILE A 2 17.06 30.03 11.77
N TYR A 3 16.90 30.61 10.58
CA TYR A 3 17.65 30.20 9.38
C TYR A 3 19.17 30.47 9.45
N ASN A 4 19.64 31.28 10.41
CA ASN A 4 21.07 31.53 10.58
C ASN A 4 21.80 30.42 11.32
N GLU A 5 21.05 29.49 11.92
CA GLU A 5 21.57 28.35 12.66
C GLU A 5 21.57 27.06 11.83
N LEU A 6 21.26 27.15 10.53
CA LEU A 6 21.35 26.02 9.59
C LEU A 6 22.80 25.83 9.15
N ASP A 7 23.24 24.58 9.11
CA ASP A 7 24.57 24.18 8.67
C ASP A 7 24.66 24.15 7.14
N ASN A 8 23.56 23.84 6.46
CA ASN A 8 23.50 23.77 5.00
C ASN A 8 23.25 25.15 4.37
N PHE A 9 24.32 25.77 3.85
CA PHE A 9 24.28 27.11 3.24
C PHE A 9 23.34 27.19 2.02
N GLU A 10 23.32 26.17 1.17
CA GLU A 10 22.48 26.16 -0.03
C GLU A 10 21.00 26.07 0.34
N LEU A 11 20.64 25.15 1.24
CA LEU A 11 19.28 25.06 1.76
C LEU A 11 18.84 26.38 2.41
N LYS A 12 19.74 27.02 3.16
CA LYS A 12 19.47 28.31 3.79
C LYS A 12 19.09 29.38 2.76
N GLU A 13 19.81 29.49 1.64
CA GLU A 13 19.45 30.44 0.58
C GLU A 13 18.07 30.13 -0.01
N LYS A 14 17.76 28.85 -0.27
CA LYS A 14 16.45 28.42 -0.78
C LYS A 14 15.31 28.70 0.19
N LEU A 15 15.52 28.44 1.49
CA LEU A 15 14.53 28.75 2.53
C LEU A 15 14.32 30.25 2.68
N ILE A 16 15.37 31.06 2.58
CA ILE A 16 15.26 32.53 2.60
C ILE A 16 14.41 33.03 1.43
N ALA A 17 14.64 32.50 0.23
CA ALA A 17 13.86 32.85 -0.95
C ALA A 17 12.36 32.48 -0.82
N THR A 18 12.02 31.46 -0.03
CA THR A 18 10.65 30.95 0.16
C THR A 18 9.98 31.41 1.45
N ILE A 19 10.60 32.32 2.23
CA ILE A 19 10.07 32.87 3.49
C ILE A 19 8.60 33.32 3.41
N PRO A 20 8.16 34.08 2.39
CA PRO A 20 6.77 34.53 2.31
C PRO A 20 5.78 33.37 2.33
N HIS A 21 6.08 32.30 1.58
CA HIS A 21 5.26 31.11 1.51
C HIS A 21 5.27 30.32 2.82
N ILE A 22 6.46 30.17 3.44
CA ILE A 22 6.60 29.53 4.74
C ILE A 22 5.81 30.27 5.82
N ALA A 23 5.82 31.60 5.81
CA ALA A 23 5.07 32.43 6.75
C ALA A 23 3.56 32.27 6.56
N GLU A 24 3.08 32.21 5.32
CA GLU A 24 1.68 31.93 5.00
C GLU A 24 1.25 30.56 5.55
N ILE A 25 2.04 29.51 5.29
CA ILE A 25 1.80 28.15 5.80
C ILE A 25 1.74 28.16 7.33
N PHE A 26 2.73 28.76 7.99
CA PHE A 26 2.80 28.81 9.45
C PHE A 26 1.58 29.53 10.06
N ASN A 27 1.17 30.65 9.46
CA ASN A 27 -0.03 31.38 9.88
C ASN A 27 -1.30 30.56 9.68
N ARG A 28 -1.44 29.87 8.54
CA ARG A 28 -2.58 29.00 8.22
C ARG A 28 -2.67 27.79 9.15
N ILE A 29 -1.53 27.23 9.55
CA ILE A 29 -1.48 26.16 10.55
C ILE A 29 -1.99 26.66 11.90
N GLY A 30 -1.77 27.92 12.24
CA GLY A 30 -2.23 28.52 13.50
C GLY A 30 -1.53 27.95 14.74
N TYR A 31 -0.40 27.24 14.57
CA TYR A 31 0.40 26.75 15.69
C TYR A 31 1.38 27.83 16.11
N LYS A 32 1.03 28.66 17.09
CA LYS A 32 1.89 29.75 17.58
C LYS A 32 3.07 29.26 18.44
N ASN A 33 3.71 28.16 18.06
CA ASN A 33 4.85 27.58 18.74
C ASN A 33 6.10 27.68 17.85
N LEU A 34 6.86 28.75 18.04
CA LEU A 34 8.09 29.01 17.29
C LEU A 34 9.19 27.95 17.54
N ARG A 35 9.16 27.27 18.69
CA ARG A 35 10.10 26.17 18.97
C ARG A 35 9.78 24.96 18.09
N ALA A 36 8.51 24.58 18.00
CA ALA A 36 8.07 23.49 17.12
C ALA A 36 8.32 23.81 15.65
N PHE A 37 8.13 25.06 15.24
CA PHE A 37 8.48 25.54 13.90
C PHE A 37 9.99 25.42 13.63
N LYS A 38 10.82 25.96 14.52
CA LYS A 38 12.28 25.85 14.43
C LYS A 38 12.73 24.39 14.30
N GLN A 39 12.18 23.49 15.13
CA GLN A 39 12.49 22.07 15.05
C GLN A 39 12.08 21.48 13.70
N SER A 40 10.90 21.82 13.17
CA SER A 40 10.45 21.33 11.87
C SER A 40 11.34 21.79 10.72
N ILE A 41 11.94 22.98 10.80
CA ILE A 41 12.93 23.46 9.82
C ILE A 41 14.24 22.65 9.92
N PHE A 42 14.70 22.30 11.13
CA PHE A 42 15.88 21.44 11.31
C PHE A 42 15.61 19.99 10.88
N ASP A 43 14.41 19.48 11.13
CA ASP A 43 14.00 18.16 10.65
C ASP A 43 14.01 18.16 9.10
N PHE A 44 13.55 19.26 8.47
CA PHE A 44 13.61 19.42 7.02
C PHE A 44 15.05 19.51 6.49
N GLU A 45 15.96 20.17 7.21
CA GLU A 45 17.38 20.20 6.84
C GLU A 45 18.01 18.81 6.79
N ARG A 46 17.63 17.91 7.70
CA ARG A 46 18.08 16.51 7.69
C ARG A 46 17.52 15.72 6.52
N PHE A 47 16.27 16.01 6.15
CA PHE A 47 15.62 15.41 4.98
C PHE A 47 16.18 15.96 3.66
N TYR A 48 16.62 17.22 3.63
CA TYR A 48 17.10 17.87 2.42
C TYR A 48 18.40 17.24 1.91
N ILE A 49 18.28 16.50 0.82
CA ILE A 49 19.39 16.01 -0.01
C ILE A 49 19.26 16.71 -1.35
N LYS A 50 20.25 17.52 -1.74
CA LYS A 50 20.23 18.33 -2.96
C LYS A 50 19.80 17.53 -4.18
N ASP A 51 20.45 16.38 -4.42
CA ASP A 51 20.22 15.52 -5.57
C ASP A 51 18.75 15.07 -5.72
N THR A 52 18.00 14.97 -4.62
CA THR A 52 16.58 14.57 -4.64
C THR A 52 15.71 15.63 -5.35
N PHE A 53 16.13 16.88 -5.33
CA PHE A 53 15.42 17.98 -5.98
C PHE A 53 16.02 18.34 -7.34
N GLU A 54 16.99 17.58 -7.83
CA GLU A 54 17.62 17.81 -9.13
C GLU A 54 17.12 16.81 -10.18
N TRP A 55 16.80 17.32 -11.36
CA TRP A 55 16.44 16.49 -12.50
C TRP A 55 17.28 16.86 -13.72
N LYS A 56 18.01 15.88 -14.27
CA LYS A 56 18.96 16.08 -15.39
C LYS A 56 19.99 17.20 -15.14
N GLY A 57 20.32 17.45 -13.87
CA GLY A 57 21.28 18.47 -13.45
C GLY A 57 20.67 19.84 -13.13
N ASP A 58 19.35 20.00 -13.27
CA ASP A 58 18.64 21.23 -12.96
C ASP A 58 17.83 21.09 -11.67
N PHE A 59 17.98 22.03 -10.73
CA PHE A 59 17.20 22.08 -9.50
C PHE A 59 15.74 22.46 -9.79
N ASP A 60 14.81 21.61 -9.36
CA ASP A 60 13.38 21.80 -9.55
C ASP A 60 12.80 22.59 -8.36
N GLN A 61 12.62 23.89 -8.55
CA GLN A 61 12.10 24.79 -7.51
C GLN A 61 10.65 24.47 -7.14
N GLU A 62 9.85 24.04 -8.10
CA GLU A 62 8.43 23.70 -7.91
C GLU A 62 8.28 22.52 -6.95
N ILE A 63 9.06 21.46 -7.17
CA ILE A 63 9.00 20.28 -6.31
C ILE A 63 9.56 20.54 -4.91
N PHE A 64 10.63 21.35 -4.82
CA PHE A 64 11.17 21.79 -3.53
C PHE A 64 10.11 22.53 -2.69
N GLU A 65 9.42 23.50 -3.29
CA GLU A 65 8.38 24.27 -2.59
C GLU A 65 7.19 23.40 -2.20
N LYS A 66 6.77 22.48 -3.08
CA LYS A 66 5.66 21.56 -2.83
C LYS A 66 5.98 20.59 -1.67
N ILE A 67 7.16 19.97 -1.67
CA ILE A 67 7.60 19.09 -0.58
C ILE A 67 7.77 19.87 0.72
N LEU A 68 8.41 21.05 0.69
CA LEU A 68 8.58 21.90 1.86
C LEU A 68 7.22 22.27 2.48
N LYS A 69 6.25 22.65 1.65
CA LYS A 69 4.88 22.95 2.09
C LYS A 69 4.26 21.77 2.83
N TYR A 70 4.26 20.58 2.22
CA TYR A 70 3.67 19.40 2.85
C TYR A 70 4.41 18.97 4.10
N PHE A 71 5.75 18.99 4.08
CA PHE A 71 6.57 18.67 5.23
C PHE A 71 6.22 19.57 6.42
N LEU A 72 6.12 20.88 6.22
CA LEU A 72 5.78 21.81 7.29
C LEU A 72 4.37 21.61 7.83
N ILE A 73 3.38 21.42 6.95
CA ILE A 73 1.99 21.15 7.35
C ILE A 73 1.91 19.88 8.20
N LEU A 74 2.46 18.78 7.68
CA LEU A 74 2.41 17.47 8.32
C LEU A 74 3.22 17.45 9.62
N SER A 75 4.44 17.99 9.63
CA SER A 75 5.30 18.00 10.81
C SER A 75 4.68 18.81 11.96
N LEU A 76 4.08 19.97 11.67
CA LEU A 76 3.50 20.82 12.71
C LEU A 76 2.13 20.33 13.21
N GLU A 77 1.28 19.80 12.33
CA GLU A 77 0.01 19.18 12.75
C GLU A 77 0.25 17.87 13.51
N ASN A 78 1.28 17.10 13.15
CA ASN A 78 1.72 15.95 13.92
C ASN A 78 2.19 16.35 15.33
N LYS A 79 3.03 17.40 15.44
CA LYS A 79 3.48 17.96 16.73
C LYS A 79 2.35 18.53 17.59
N LYS A 80 1.18 18.84 17.01
CA LYS A 80 -0.05 19.17 17.76
C LYS A 80 -0.83 17.95 18.25
N GLY A 81 -0.46 16.76 17.81
CA GLY A 81 -1.19 15.52 18.12
C GLY A 81 -2.43 15.31 17.26
N ARG A 82 -2.46 15.86 16.03
CA ARG A 82 -3.59 15.65 15.10
C ARG A 82 -3.67 14.21 14.59
N PHE A 83 -2.52 13.59 14.30
CA PHE A 83 -2.48 12.23 13.75
C PHE A 83 -2.37 11.16 14.86
N GLN A 84 -2.91 9.97 14.58
CA GLN A 84 -2.88 8.81 15.45
C GLN A 84 -1.78 7.84 15.01
N ASN A 85 -0.64 7.87 15.72
CA ASN A 85 0.54 7.00 15.55
C ASN A 85 1.28 7.14 14.20
N GLU A 86 0.57 7.40 13.10
CA GLU A 86 1.10 7.46 11.74
C GLU A 86 0.65 8.76 11.06
N ILE A 87 1.49 9.33 10.21
CA ILE A 87 1.15 10.55 9.45
C ILE A 87 -0.04 10.29 8.52
N LEU A 88 -0.96 11.27 8.44
CA LEU A 88 -2.22 11.20 7.68
C LEU A 88 -3.23 10.14 8.17
N LYS A 89 -2.98 9.50 9.31
CA LYS A 89 -3.97 8.69 10.02
C LYS A 89 -4.66 9.53 11.09
N PHE A 90 -5.94 9.80 10.91
CA PHE A 90 -6.72 10.64 11.83
C PHE A 90 -7.36 9.79 12.92
N LYS A 91 -7.78 10.43 14.02
CA LYS A 91 -8.54 9.75 15.07
C LYS A 91 -9.91 9.36 14.54
N GLU A 92 -10.39 8.19 14.94
CA GLU A 92 -11.74 7.75 14.62
C GLU A 92 -12.78 8.57 15.38
N ASP A 93 -13.88 8.88 14.71
CA ASP A 93 -15.02 9.54 15.35
C ASP A 93 -15.71 8.55 16.32
N GLU A 94 -15.91 8.95 17.57
CA GLU A 94 -16.60 8.14 18.59
C GLU A 94 -18.08 7.81 18.22
N GLU A 95 -18.63 8.44 17.17
CA GLU A 95 -20.06 8.38 16.79
C GLU A 95 -20.33 7.65 15.46
N LYS A 96 -19.53 6.68 15.02
CA LYS A 96 -19.91 5.84 13.86
C LYS A 96 -20.98 4.80 14.24
N ASN A 97 -22.21 5.26 14.46
CA ASN A 97 -23.38 4.39 14.55
C ASN A 97 -23.78 3.88 13.16
N ASN A 98 -23.88 2.55 13.05
CA ASN A 98 -24.27 1.78 11.89
C ASN A 98 -25.57 2.27 11.22
N LYS A 99 -25.44 3.08 10.18
CA LYS A 99 -26.48 3.21 9.15
C LYS A 99 -25.85 3.04 7.78
N ILE A 100 -26.11 1.88 7.19
CA ILE A 100 -25.93 1.61 5.77
C ILE A 100 -27.09 2.32 5.07
N GLU A 101 -26.94 3.62 4.82
CA GLU A 101 -27.80 4.36 3.88
C GLU A 101 -26.99 4.60 2.60
N GLU A 102 -27.69 4.65 1.46
CA GLU A 102 -27.09 4.79 0.13
C GLU A 102 -26.10 5.97 0.08
N LYS A 103 -24.86 5.68 -0.35
CA LYS A 103 -23.78 6.66 -0.42
C LYS A 103 -24.15 7.80 -1.38
N ASP A 104 -24.47 8.96 -0.81
CA ASP A 104 -24.73 10.19 -1.54
C ASP A 104 -23.45 10.64 -2.29
N LYS A 105 -23.60 11.42 -3.37
CA LYS A 105 -22.47 11.98 -4.15
C LYS A 105 -21.47 12.73 -3.26
N ASN A 106 -21.94 13.33 -2.16
CA ASN A 106 -21.11 14.02 -1.18
C ASN A 106 -20.22 13.07 -0.35
N GLU A 107 -20.68 11.86 -0.01
CA GLU A 107 -19.85 10.87 0.69
C GLU A 107 -18.74 10.34 -0.19
N ILE A 108 -19.06 10.11 -1.47
CA ILE A 108 -18.06 9.72 -2.46
C ILE A 108 -16.98 10.81 -2.56
N LEU A 109 -17.37 12.09 -2.67
CA LEU A 109 -16.45 13.23 -2.71
C LEU A 109 -15.59 13.36 -1.44
N LYS A 110 -16.12 12.98 -0.28
CA LYS A 110 -15.36 12.92 0.98
C LYS A 110 -14.29 11.82 0.93
N ILE A 111 -14.67 10.60 0.53
CA ILE A 111 -13.74 9.48 0.36
C ILE A 111 -12.61 9.85 -0.63
N PHE A 112 -12.94 10.53 -1.74
CA PHE A 112 -11.98 11.02 -2.72
C PHE A 112 -10.91 11.96 -2.15
N ARG A 113 -11.29 12.80 -1.18
CA ARG A 113 -10.36 13.72 -0.52
C ARG A 113 -9.58 13.03 0.62
N GLY A 114 -9.84 11.74 0.86
CA GLY A 114 -9.31 11.01 1.99
C GLY A 114 -9.95 11.40 3.32
N ILE A 115 -11.23 11.77 3.27
CA ILE A 115 -12.00 12.13 4.44
C ILE A 115 -12.70 10.87 4.96
N ASP A 116 -12.23 10.36 6.10
CA ASP A 116 -12.76 9.18 6.79
C ASP A 116 -13.24 9.47 8.22
N SER A 117 -12.94 10.67 8.73
CA SER A 117 -13.36 11.21 10.03
C SER A 117 -13.62 12.72 9.99
N LYS A 118 -14.29 13.28 11.02
CA LYS A 118 -14.44 14.74 11.17
C LYS A 118 -13.08 15.46 11.20
N ASP A 119 -12.08 14.85 11.85
CA ASP A 119 -10.72 15.39 11.96
C ASP A 119 -10.01 15.48 10.59
N SER A 120 -10.19 14.45 9.75
CA SER A 120 -9.68 14.43 8.37
C SER A 120 -10.38 15.48 7.49
N GLU A 121 -11.70 15.66 7.63
CA GLU A 121 -12.48 16.68 6.91
C GLU A 121 -12.01 18.09 7.25
N GLU A 122 -11.84 18.39 8.54
CA GLU A 122 -11.35 19.68 9.00
C GLU A 122 -9.94 19.96 8.45
N PHE A 123 -9.05 18.96 8.50
CA PHE A 123 -7.69 19.10 8.00
C PHE A 123 -7.66 19.38 6.50
N MET A 124 -8.35 18.57 5.70
CA MET A 124 -8.37 18.70 4.24
C MET A 124 -8.97 20.04 3.81
N ASN A 125 -10.06 20.46 4.44
CA ASN A 125 -10.69 21.75 4.16
C ASN A 125 -9.80 22.93 4.58
N LYS A 126 -9.16 22.85 5.76
CA LYS A 126 -8.27 23.89 6.27
C LYS A 126 -7.14 24.19 5.30
N TYR A 127 -6.54 23.18 4.68
CA TYR A 127 -5.42 23.36 3.76
C TYR A 127 -5.83 23.38 2.28
N GLY A 128 -7.09 23.10 1.96
CA GLY A 128 -7.54 22.93 0.59
C GLY A 128 -6.83 21.77 -0.10
N LEU A 129 -6.62 20.67 0.63
CA LEU A 129 -5.87 19.50 0.17
C LEU A 129 -6.79 18.27 0.03
N SER A 130 -6.25 17.27 -0.63
CA SER A 130 -6.69 15.88 -0.76
C SER A 130 -5.52 14.96 -0.40
N LEU A 131 -5.79 13.71 0.01
CA LEU A 131 -4.72 12.70 0.15
C LEU A 131 -3.91 12.52 -1.14
N SER A 132 -4.55 12.67 -2.30
CA SER A 132 -3.87 12.60 -3.59
C SER A 132 -2.83 13.72 -3.78
N ASP A 133 -2.96 14.87 -3.12
CA ASP A 133 -2.08 16.01 -3.37
C ASP A 133 -0.66 15.80 -2.83
N PHE A 134 -0.49 14.89 -1.87
CA PHE A 134 0.80 14.60 -1.26
C PHE A 134 1.68 13.80 -2.23
N ILE A 135 2.95 14.22 -2.37
CA ILE A 135 3.92 13.59 -3.28
C ILE A 135 4.32 12.21 -2.79
N PHE A 136 4.56 12.09 -1.48
CA PHE A 136 4.90 10.83 -0.85
C PHE A 136 3.68 10.15 -0.26
N SER A 137 3.73 8.82 -0.21
CA SER A 137 2.78 7.98 0.50
C SER A 137 2.73 8.32 2.01
N PRO A 138 1.61 8.06 2.70
CA PRO A 138 1.53 8.21 4.16
C PRO A 138 2.66 7.48 4.91
N GLU A 139 3.09 6.34 4.38
CA GLU A 139 4.17 5.50 4.92
C GLU A 139 5.53 6.21 4.84
N VAL A 140 5.88 6.76 3.68
CA VAL A 140 7.13 7.55 3.52
C VAL A 140 7.08 8.82 4.34
N TRP A 141 5.94 9.52 4.39
CA TRP A 141 5.80 10.68 5.27
C TRP A 141 5.99 10.32 6.74
N ASN A 142 5.50 9.16 7.16
CA ASN A 142 5.69 8.67 8.53
C ASN A 142 7.16 8.35 8.82
N GLU A 143 7.85 7.68 7.90
CA GLU A 143 9.29 7.42 8.01
C GLU A 143 10.08 8.73 8.14
N ILE A 144 9.80 9.70 7.28
CA ILE A 144 10.48 11.00 7.26
C ILE A 144 10.20 11.79 8.55
N ILE A 145 8.93 11.94 8.94
CA ILE A 145 8.53 12.88 10.00
C ILE A 145 8.61 12.27 11.40
N ASN A 146 8.15 11.03 11.58
CA ASN A 146 8.09 10.41 12.91
C ASN A 146 9.35 9.62 13.22
N LEU A 147 9.90 8.90 12.23
CA LEU A 147 11.04 8.01 12.45
C LEU A 147 12.39 8.67 12.11
N ASN A 148 12.38 9.82 11.44
CA ASN A 148 13.57 10.49 10.89
C ASN A 148 14.41 9.54 9.99
N ILE A 149 13.74 8.66 9.25
CA ILE A 149 14.35 7.74 8.29
C ILE A 149 14.25 8.38 6.91
N VAL A 150 15.40 8.60 6.27
CA VAL A 150 15.50 9.13 4.91
C VAL A 150 16.06 8.03 4.02
N ASP A 151 15.19 7.20 3.47
CA ASP A 151 15.56 6.21 2.46
C ASP A 151 15.57 6.87 1.09
N LYS A 152 16.78 7.25 0.63
CA LYS A 152 16.96 7.93 -0.65
C LYS A 152 16.36 7.14 -1.83
N ASN A 153 16.50 5.81 -1.86
CA ASN A 153 15.99 5.01 -2.98
C ASN A 153 14.46 5.04 -3.03
N LYS A 154 13.81 4.95 -1.86
CA LYS A 154 12.35 4.99 -1.76
C LYS A 154 11.81 6.38 -2.11
N ILE A 155 12.45 7.44 -1.60
CA ILE A 155 12.11 8.84 -1.89
C ILE A 155 12.28 9.14 -3.37
N ASP A 156 13.44 8.81 -3.95
CA ASP A 156 13.72 9.08 -5.36
C ASP A 156 12.75 8.33 -6.27
N LEU A 157 12.35 7.09 -5.91
CA LEU A 157 11.35 6.32 -6.66
C LEU A 157 9.96 6.96 -6.61
N GLU A 158 9.43 7.28 -5.42
CA GLU A 158 8.11 7.90 -5.30
C GLU A 158 8.09 9.29 -5.95
N LEU A 159 9.16 10.07 -5.80
CA LEU A 159 9.32 11.38 -6.41
C LEU A 159 9.39 11.30 -7.94
N TYR A 160 10.14 10.33 -8.46
CA TYR A 160 10.22 10.09 -9.89
C TYR A 160 8.83 9.77 -10.45
N GLU A 161 8.12 8.80 -9.87
CA GLU A 161 6.80 8.38 -10.33
C GLU A 161 5.76 9.50 -10.22
N ALA A 162 5.78 10.27 -9.12
CA ALA A 162 4.81 11.32 -8.87
C ALA A 162 5.06 12.61 -9.68
N HIS A 163 6.31 12.90 -10.06
CA HIS A 163 6.68 14.19 -10.64
C HIS A 163 7.58 14.09 -11.88
N PHE A 164 8.80 13.53 -11.74
CA PHE A 164 9.79 13.62 -12.82
C PHE A 164 9.44 12.78 -14.06
N ARG A 165 8.79 11.62 -13.88
CA ARG A 165 8.32 10.75 -14.97
C ARG A 165 7.45 11.51 -15.97
N LEU A 166 6.62 12.42 -15.47
CA LEU A 166 5.71 13.22 -16.29
C LEU A 166 6.39 14.43 -16.95
N LYS A 167 7.61 14.80 -16.54
CA LYS A 167 8.42 15.87 -17.13
C LYS A 167 9.31 15.40 -18.29
N GLU A 168 9.56 14.10 -18.45
CA GLU A 168 10.38 13.56 -19.54
C GLU A 168 9.64 13.53 -20.89
N GLU A 169 8.90 12.45 -21.15
CA GLU A 169 7.99 12.33 -22.28
C GLU A 169 6.61 12.11 -21.68
N LYS A 170 5.78 13.16 -21.74
CA LYS A 170 4.40 13.11 -21.27
C LYS A 170 3.68 11.91 -21.92
N PRO A 171 3.18 10.94 -21.12
CA PRO A 171 2.38 9.84 -21.64
C PRO A 171 1.21 10.34 -22.49
N THR A 172 0.77 9.55 -23.45
CA THR A 172 -0.33 9.92 -24.36
C THR A 172 -1.60 10.30 -23.58
N TRP A 173 -1.95 9.52 -22.54
CA TRP A 173 -3.09 9.83 -21.67
C TRP A 173 -2.94 11.18 -20.95
N PHE A 174 -1.71 11.55 -20.56
CA PHE A 174 -1.44 12.79 -19.85
C PHE A 174 -1.59 14.01 -20.76
N LYS A 175 -1.21 13.88 -22.04
CA LYS A 175 -1.48 14.91 -23.07
C LYS A 175 -2.98 15.05 -23.32
N LEU A 176 -3.70 13.93 -23.40
CA LEU A 176 -5.15 13.90 -23.59
C LEU A 176 -5.92 14.52 -22.41
N MET A 177 -5.36 14.60 -21.20
CA MET A 177 -6.05 15.28 -20.08
C MET A 177 -6.33 16.75 -20.38
N GLY A 178 -5.47 17.39 -21.18
CA GLY A 178 -5.64 18.78 -21.62
C GLY A 178 -6.51 18.94 -22.87
N PHE A 179 -7.41 17.99 -23.17
CA PHE A 179 -8.13 17.97 -24.46
C PHE A 179 -8.93 19.23 -24.78
N TRP A 180 -9.33 20.01 -23.77
CA TRP A 180 -10.03 21.29 -23.98
C TRP A 180 -9.21 22.31 -24.77
N ASP A 181 -7.89 22.21 -24.72
CA ASP A 181 -6.96 23.13 -25.37
C ASP A 181 -6.33 22.54 -26.64
N LEU A 182 -6.73 21.33 -27.05
CA LEU A 182 -6.23 20.67 -28.26
C LEU A 182 -7.03 21.08 -29.49
N SER A 183 -6.37 21.16 -30.64
CA SER A 183 -7.08 21.16 -31.93
C SER A 183 -7.64 19.78 -32.26
N ASP A 184 -8.66 19.73 -33.12
CA ASP A 184 -9.28 18.47 -33.57
C ASP A 184 -8.25 17.46 -34.11
N LEU A 185 -7.28 17.94 -34.92
CA LEU A 185 -6.23 17.10 -35.48
C LEU A 185 -5.30 16.52 -34.40
N GLU A 186 -4.90 17.34 -33.43
CA GLU A 186 -4.06 16.88 -32.31
C GLU A 186 -4.80 15.88 -31.43
N PHE A 187 -6.08 16.13 -31.16
CA PHE A 187 -6.93 15.22 -30.43
C PHE A 187 -7.03 13.86 -31.14
N ASP A 188 -7.38 13.87 -32.43
CA ASP A 188 -7.52 12.64 -33.23
C ASP A 188 -6.21 11.83 -33.31
N ASP A 189 -5.07 12.50 -33.48
CA ASP A 189 -3.76 11.85 -33.49
C ASP A 189 -3.42 11.22 -32.14
N LEU A 190 -3.72 11.90 -31.03
CA LEU A 190 -3.52 11.36 -29.69
C LEU A 190 -4.47 10.20 -29.38
N ILE A 191 -5.73 10.27 -29.81
CA ILE A 191 -6.69 9.16 -29.66
C ILE A 191 -6.22 7.94 -30.43
N LYS A 192 -5.75 8.11 -31.68
CA LYS A 192 -5.20 7.02 -32.48
C LYS A 192 -3.98 6.40 -31.78
N LYS A 193 -3.06 7.23 -31.29
CA LYS A 193 -1.88 6.77 -30.55
C LYS A 193 -2.26 6.00 -29.28
N ALA A 194 -3.20 6.52 -28.48
CA ALA A 194 -3.68 5.87 -27.26
C ALA A 194 -4.29 4.49 -27.52
N LYS A 195 -5.10 4.38 -28.58
CA LYS A 195 -5.67 3.12 -29.03
C LYS A 195 -4.58 2.12 -29.45
N GLU A 196 -3.63 2.55 -30.28
CA GLU A 196 -2.53 1.71 -30.74
C GLU A 196 -1.64 1.25 -29.59
N GLU A 197 -1.37 2.09 -28.58
CA GLU A 197 -0.56 1.75 -27.41
C GLU A 197 -1.16 0.61 -26.57
N ILE A 198 -2.49 0.56 -26.47
CA ILE A 198 -3.21 -0.55 -25.82
C ILE A 198 -3.20 -1.79 -26.71
N GLU A 199 -3.53 -1.66 -28.00
CA GLU A 199 -3.61 -2.80 -28.93
C GLU A 199 -2.26 -3.50 -29.12
N SER A 200 -1.16 -2.76 -29.02
CA SER A 200 0.21 -3.26 -29.22
C SER A 200 0.99 -3.52 -27.93
N ASN A 201 0.37 -3.42 -26.76
CA ASN A 201 0.99 -3.62 -25.45
C ASN A 201 2.30 -2.81 -25.26
N ARG A 202 2.29 -1.52 -25.62
CA ARG A 202 3.50 -0.66 -25.56
C ARG A 202 3.70 0.10 -24.26
N LEU A 203 2.63 0.24 -23.46
CA LEU A 203 2.67 0.93 -22.17
C LEU A 203 3.51 0.14 -21.15
N LYS A 204 4.43 0.82 -20.47
CA LYS A 204 5.35 0.18 -19.52
C LYS A 204 4.83 0.16 -18.09
N HIS A 205 3.99 1.13 -17.73
CA HIS A 205 3.50 1.28 -16.37
C HIS A 205 2.04 0.81 -16.28
N PRO A 206 1.68 0.04 -15.24
CA PRO A 206 0.30 -0.41 -15.01
C PRO A 206 -0.70 0.75 -14.96
N THR A 207 -0.31 1.87 -14.37
CA THR A 207 -1.15 3.07 -14.24
C THR A 207 -1.44 3.74 -15.58
N ASP A 208 -0.48 3.75 -16.51
CA ASP A 208 -0.70 4.33 -17.86
C ASP A 208 -1.77 3.55 -18.62
N VAL A 209 -1.83 2.22 -18.43
CA VAL A 209 -2.89 1.38 -19.02
C VAL A 209 -4.26 1.81 -18.49
N LEU A 210 -4.38 2.00 -17.18
CA LEU A 210 -5.63 2.37 -16.53
C LEU A 210 -6.09 3.78 -16.91
N HIS A 211 -5.18 4.75 -16.91
CA HIS A 211 -5.48 6.12 -17.32
C HIS A 211 -5.89 6.20 -18.79
N THR A 212 -5.19 5.47 -19.67
CA THR A 212 -5.54 5.43 -21.09
C THR A 212 -6.95 4.88 -21.30
N ILE A 213 -7.29 3.75 -20.67
CA ILE A 213 -8.64 3.18 -20.77
C ILE A 213 -9.69 4.10 -20.16
N SER A 214 -9.40 4.72 -19.01
CA SER A 214 -10.29 5.71 -18.40
C SER A 214 -10.60 6.85 -19.38
N MET A 215 -9.58 7.42 -20.03
CA MET A 215 -9.76 8.51 -20.98
C MET A 215 -10.61 8.07 -22.18
N LEU A 216 -10.32 6.90 -22.76
CA LEU A 216 -11.07 6.40 -23.91
C LEU A 216 -12.55 6.12 -23.56
N ILE A 217 -12.85 5.55 -22.39
CA ILE A 217 -14.23 5.36 -21.94
C ILE A 217 -14.93 6.71 -21.76
N TYR A 218 -14.28 7.68 -21.11
CA TYR A 218 -14.84 9.01 -20.91
C TYR A 218 -15.16 9.71 -22.24
N PHE A 219 -14.24 9.66 -23.20
CA PHE A 219 -14.45 10.26 -24.53
C PHE A 219 -15.56 9.57 -25.32
N LYS A 220 -15.69 8.24 -25.20
CA LYS A 220 -16.80 7.48 -25.80
C LYS A 220 -18.14 7.92 -25.19
N GLU A 221 -18.23 7.99 -23.86
CA GLU A 221 -19.45 8.39 -23.13
C GLU A 221 -19.92 9.79 -23.55
N ASN A 222 -18.96 10.70 -23.76
CA ASN A 222 -19.22 12.07 -24.21
C ASN A 222 -19.29 12.22 -25.75
N LYS A 223 -19.31 11.12 -26.51
CA LYS A 223 -19.43 11.10 -27.99
C LYS A 223 -18.31 11.86 -28.73
N LEU A 224 -17.12 11.94 -28.12
CA LEU A 224 -15.92 12.51 -28.74
C LEU A 224 -15.17 11.48 -29.60
N ILE A 225 -15.42 10.18 -29.38
CA ILE A 225 -14.89 9.09 -30.20
C ILE A 225 -15.99 8.07 -30.50
N PHE A 226 -15.85 7.32 -31.59
CA PHE A 226 -16.89 6.42 -32.10
C PHE A 226 -16.46 4.95 -32.28
N PHE A 227 -15.22 4.61 -31.93
CA PHE A 227 -14.77 3.22 -32.00
C PHE A 227 -15.15 2.40 -30.75
N ARG A 228 -15.04 1.07 -30.87
CA ARG A 228 -15.43 0.11 -29.84
C ARG A 228 -14.40 -0.02 -28.71
N VAL A 229 -14.49 0.86 -27.70
CA VAL A 229 -13.64 0.79 -26.49
C VAL A 229 -13.83 -0.53 -25.73
N ASP A 230 -15.02 -1.15 -25.80
CA ASP A 230 -15.31 -2.45 -25.18
C ASP A 230 -14.37 -3.57 -25.65
N LYS A 231 -13.85 -3.45 -26.89
CA LYS A 231 -12.89 -4.41 -27.45
C LYS A 231 -11.47 -4.23 -26.92
N LEU A 232 -11.15 -3.07 -26.36
CA LEU A 232 -9.84 -2.79 -25.77
C LEU A 232 -9.73 -3.28 -24.33
N LEU A 233 -10.84 -3.41 -23.60
CA LEU A 233 -10.82 -3.77 -22.18
C LEU A 233 -10.13 -5.12 -21.89
N PRO A 234 -10.42 -6.21 -22.63
CA PRO A 234 -9.74 -7.48 -22.40
C PRO A 234 -8.23 -7.42 -22.70
N VAL A 235 -7.83 -6.65 -23.72
CA VAL A 235 -6.43 -6.45 -24.10
C VAL A 235 -5.70 -5.65 -23.02
N ALA A 236 -6.28 -4.55 -22.58
CA ALA A 236 -5.74 -3.72 -21.51
C ALA A 236 -5.61 -4.48 -20.19
N LYS A 237 -6.60 -5.29 -19.83
CA LYS A 237 -6.55 -6.17 -18.65
C LYS A 237 -5.39 -7.16 -18.75
N ALA A 238 -5.27 -7.88 -19.86
CA ALA A 238 -4.17 -8.83 -20.06
C ALA A 238 -2.81 -8.15 -20.00
N HIS A 239 -2.70 -6.96 -20.61
CA HIS A 239 -1.49 -6.16 -20.58
C HIS A 239 -1.12 -5.72 -19.17
N TRP A 240 -2.08 -5.15 -18.43
CA TRP A 240 -1.90 -4.73 -17.03
C TRP A 240 -1.44 -5.90 -16.16
N ILE A 241 -2.08 -7.08 -16.29
CA ILE A 241 -1.67 -8.28 -15.54
C ILE A 241 -0.22 -8.65 -15.84
N ASN A 242 0.24 -8.48 -17.09
CA ASN A 242 1.61 -8.80 -17.48
C ASN A 242 2.64 -7.88 -16.82
N ILE A 243 2.39 -6.57 -16.81
CA ILE A 243 3.35 -5.56 -16.34
C ILE A 243 3.24 -5.24 -14.85
N PHE A 244 2.14 -5.60 -14.20
CA PHE A 244 1.92 -5.29 -12.79
C PHE A 244 2.73 -6.20 -11.84
N GLU A 245 3.35 -5.62 -10.81
CA GLU A 245 4.11 -6.37 -9.80
C GLU A 245 3.41 -6.44 -8.44
N ILE A 246 3.23 -7.66 -7.95
CA ILE A 246 2.61 -7.89 -6.63
C ILE A 246 3.53 -7.41 -5.51
N GLN A 247 2.99 -6.55 -4.66
CA GLN A 247 3.58 -6.21 -3.37
C GLN A 247 3.16 -7.22 -2.32
N GLU A 248 4.11 -7.75 -1.55
CA GLU A 248 3.85 -8.89 -0.67
C GLU A 248 2.86 -8.58 0.46
N ARG A 249 2.84 -7.31 0.91
CA ARG A 249 1.98 -6.79 1.99
C ARG A 249 0.58 -6.41 1.53
N ILE A 250 0.39 -6.20 0.22
CA ILE A 250 -0.91 -5.83 -0.34
C ILE A 250 -1.50 -7.10 -0.94
N ARG A 251 -2.57 -7.62 -0.34
CA ARG A 251 -3.20 -8.88 -0.81
C ARG A 251 -4.32 -8.66 -1.79
N GLU A 252 -4.95 -7.51 -1.61
CA GLU A 252 -6.06 -7.05 -2.37
C GLU A 252 -5.98 -5.55 -2.49
N ILE A 253 -6.47 -5.06 -3.62
CA ILE A 253 -6.65 -3.64 -3.85
C ILE A 253 -8.10 -3.36 -3.47
N ASN A 254 -8.30 -2.60 -2.39
CA ASN A 254 -9.62 -2.32 -1.82
C ASN A 254 -10.20 -0.98 -2.29
N ASP A 255 -9.39 -0.13 -2.91
CA ASP A 255 -9.82 1.16 -3.42
C ASP A 255 -9.04 1.57 -4.69
N PHE A 256 -9.39 2.73 -5.23
CA PHE A 256 -8.73 3.31 -6.39
C PHE A 256 -7.38 3.98 -6.03
N SER A 257 -7.00 4.07 -4.75
CA SER A 257 -5.80 4.82 -4.32
C SER A 257 -4.54 4.18 -4.90
N PHE A 258 -4.48 2.85 -4.94
CA PHE A 258 -3.38 2.09 -5.55
C PHE A 258 -3.14 2.41 -7.04
N THR A 259 -4.17 2.92 -7.71
CA THR A 259 -4.16 3.23 -9.15
C THR A 259 -3.98 4.72 -9.45
N GLU A 260 -4.06 5.59 -8.43
CA GLU A 260 -3.92 7.05 -8.53
C GLU A 260 -2.47 7.52 -8.23
N TYR A 261 -1.53 6.60 -7.96
CA TYR A 261 -0.11 6.91 -7.68
C TYR A 261 0.69 7.39 -8.90
N SER A 262 0.15 7.37 -10.12
CA SER A 262 0.76 8.08 -11.25
C SER A 262 0.51 9.58 -11.17
N GLY A 263 1.25 10.25 -10.29
CA GLY A 263 1.32 11.71 -10.23
C GLY A 263 0.08 12.41 -9.70
N SER A 264 -0.72 11.74 -8.86
CA SER A 264 -1.87 12.35 -8.17
C SER A 264 -3.08 12.67 -9.06
N TYR A 265 -3.14 12.13 -10.28
CA TYR A 265 -4.23 12.37 -11.22
C TYR A 265 -5.34 11.33 -11.06
N GLY A 266 -6.60 11.80 -11.01
CA GLY A 266 -7.77 10.92 -10.96
C GLY A 266 -8.14 10.35 -12.33
N PHE A 267 -8.99 9.32 -12.33
CA PHE A 267 -9.58 8.77 -13.55
C PHE A 267 -10.78 9.59 -14.03
N PHE A 268 -10.75 10.01 -15.29
CA PHE A 268 -11.86 10.71 -15.96
C PHE A 268 -13.15 9.88 -16.02
N ALA A 269 -13.06 8.56 -16.17
CA ALA A 269 -14.21 7.68 -16.27
C ALA A 269 -14.70 7.14 -14.92
N LYS A 270 -14.18 7.65 -13.79
CA LYS A 270 -14.62 7.20 -12.47
C LYS A 270 -16.11 7.51 -12.27
N GLY A 271 -16.88 6.50 -11.87
CA GLY A 271 -18.34 6.61 -11.77
C GLY A 271 -19.08 6.32 -13.07
N ILE A 272 -18.38 6.05 -14.18
CA ILE A 272 -18.96 5.44 -15.37
C ILE A 272 -18.99 3.92 -15.18
N GLU A 273 -20.17 3.32 -15.29
CA GLU A 273 -20.40 1.90 -14.97
C GLU A 273 -19.43 0.94 -15.69
N GLU A 274 -19.14 1.20 -16.97
CA GLU A 274 -18.21 0.41 -17.79
C GLU A 274 -16.79 0.42 -17.19
N PHE A 275 -16.31 1.58 -16.73
CA PHE A 275 -14.98 1.71 -16.14
C PHE A 275 -14.94 1.13 -14.72
N ASP A 276 -15.95 1.39 -13.90
CA ASP A 276 -16.02 0.83 -12.54
C ASP A 276 -16.06 -0.70 -12.58
N LYS A 277 -16.74 -1.29 -13.56
CA LYS A 277 -16.71 -2.73 -13.82
C LYS A 277 -15.31 -3.20 -14.21
N PHE A 278 -14.67 -2.51 -15.14
CA PHE A 278 -13.30 -2.83 -15.55
C PHE A 278 -12.32 -2.81 -14.38
N ILE A 279 -12.41 -1.80 -13.49
CA ILE A 279 -11.54 -1.71 -12.31
C ILE A 279 -11.80 -2.86 -11.32
N ARG A 280 -13.06 -3.26 -11.09
CA ARG A 280 -13.36 -4.46 -10.28
C ARG A 280 -12.70 -5.72 -10.87
N GLU A 281 -12.68 -5.86 -12.19
CA GLU A 281 -11.99 -6.96 -12.85
C GLU A 281 -10.47 -6.91 -12.71
N ILE A 282 -9.87 -5.71 -12.71
CA ILE A 282 -8.45 -5.50 -12.41
C ILE A 282 -8.13 -5.90 -10.96
N MET A 283 -8.95 -5.47 -10.01
CA MET A 283 -8.81 -5.82 -8.58
C MET A 283 -8.90 -7.34 -8.36
N GLU A 284 -9.83 -8.04 -9.03
CA GLU A 284 -9.89 -9.50 -8.95
C GLU A 284 -8.67 -10.16 -9.59
N SER A 285 -8.19 -9.63 -10.72
CA SER A 285 -6.98 -10.16 -11.38
C SER A 285 -5.74 -10.01 -10.51
N TYR A 286 -5.66 -8.94 -9.70
CA TYR A 286 -4.63 -8.80 -8.67
C TYR A 286 -4.72 -9.93 -7.65
N LYS A 287 -5.91 -10.16 -7.10
CA LYS A 287 -6.16 -11.21 -6.10
C LYS A 287 -5.76 -12.59 -6.64
N ASP A 288 -6.12 -12.89 -7.88
CA ASP A 288 -5.76 -14.13 -8.55
C ASP A 288 -4.25 -14.27 -8.73
N LYS A 289 -3.57 -13.22 -9.23
CA LYS A 289 -2.11 -13.22 -9.36
C LYS A 289 -1.42 -13.37 -7.99
N TYR A 290 -1.95 -12.72 -6.95
CA TYR A 290 -1.46 -12.84 -5.56
C TYR A 290 -1.61 -14.28 -5.06
N LYS A 291 -2.76 -14.92 -5.26
CA LYS A 291 -3.00 -16.33 -4.89
C LYS A 291 -2.11 -17.28 -5.67
N ALA A 292 -1.82 -17.02 -6.95
CA ALA A 292 -0.92 -17.86 -7.74
C ALA A 292 0.50 -17.95 -7.12
N LYS A 293 0.95 -16.91 -6.41
CA LYS A 293 2.22 -16.94 -5.66
C LYS A 293 2.18 -17.87 -4.43
N ASN A 294 1.00 -18.28 -3.94
CA ASN A 294 0.88 -19.15 -2.77
C ASN A 294 1.63 -20.48 -2.93
N ILE A 295 1.72 -21.03 -4.15
CA ILE A 295 2.50 -22.24 -4.42
C ILE A 295 3.96 -22.07 -3.94
N LYS A 296 4.58 -20.95 -4.31
CA LYS A 296 5.96 -20.63 -3.90
C LYS A 296 6.05 -20.35 -2.40
N ARG A 297 5.09 -19.60 -1.84
CA ARG A 297 5.03 -19.28 -0.40
C ARG A 297 4.93 -20.54 0.46
N VAL A 298 4.08 -21.49 0.06
CA VAL A 298 3.92 -22.79 0.71
C VAL A 298 5.24 -23.56 0.70
N GLN A 299 5.92 -23.63 -0.44
CA GLN A 299 7.23 -24.28 -0.55
C GLN A 299 8.28 -23.63 0.37
N GLU A 300 8.33 -22.31 0.41
CA GLU A 300 9.21 -21.57 1.30
C GLU A 300 8.90 -21.83 2.78
N LEU A 301 7.61 -21.81 3.17
CA LEU A 301 7.19 -22.12 4.54
C LEU A 301 7.58 -23.55 4.94
N LEU A 302 7.35 -24.54 4.07
CA LEU A 302 7.75 -25.93 4.31
C LEU A 302 9.26 -26.11 4.43
N MET A 303 10.06 -25.32 3.71
CA MET A 303 11.51 -25.29 3.84
C MET A 303 11.93 -24.69 5.19
N LEU A 304 11.30 -23.59 5.61
CA LEU A 304 11.58 -22.92 6.88
C LEU A 304 11.30 -23.81 8.10
N MET A 305 10.36 -24.75 8.02
CA MET A 305 10.14 -25.71 9.11
C MET A 305 11.39 -26.55 9.45
N GLU A 306 12.27 -26.76 8.48
CA GLU A 306 13.49 -27.55 8.61
C GLU A 306 14.71 -26.67 8.89
N THR A 307 14.79 -25.50 8.25
CA THR A 307 15.98 -24.64 8.29
C THR A 307 15.89 -23.55 9.35
N ASN A 308 14.70 -23.00 9.62
CA ASN A 308 14.49 -21.90 10.54
C ASN A 308 13.04 -21.82 11.06
N GLY A 309 12.69 -22.71 12.00
CA GLY A 309 11.33 -22.76 12.56
C GLY A 309 10.88 -21.48 13.28
N TRP A 310 11.80 -20.59 13.69
CA TRP A 310 11.45 -19.30 14.26
C TRP A 310 11.00 -18.30 13.19
N LEU A 311 11.68 -18.25 12.05
CA LEU A 311 11.26 -17.42 10.92
C LEU A 311 9.92 -17.93 10.34
N PHE A 312 9.71 -19.25 10.29
CA PHE A 312 8.38 -19.81 9.99
C PHE A 312 7.30 -19.22 10.93
N ALA A 313 7.55 -19.27 12.25
CA ALA A 313 6.62 -18.78 13.25
C ALA A 313 6.31 -17.29 13.09
N GLN A 314 7.33 -16.47 12.79
CA GLN A 314 7.18 -15.05 12.53
C GLN A 314 6.31 -14.78 11.31
N ARG A 315 6.55 -15.49 10.20
CA ARG A 315 5.80 -15.30 8.95
C ARG A 315 4.31 -15.56 9.05
N ILE A 316 3.90 -16.49 9.90
CA ILE A 316 2.49 -16.88 10.03
C ILE A 316 1.77 -16.20 11.20
N SER A 317 2.47 -15.39 12.00
CA SER A 317 1.94 -14.78 13.24
C SER A 317 2.01 -13.27 13.20
N LEU A 318 1.04 -12.59 13.81
CA LEU A 318 1.13 -11.15 13.99
C LEU A 318 2.23 -10.86 15.03
N THR A 319 3.28 -10.19 14.57
CA THR A 319 4.40 -9.76 15.41
C THR A 319 4.77 -8.32 15.08
N ASN A 320 5.46 -7.64 15.99
CA ASN A 320 6.01 -6.29 15.74
C ASN A 320 7.29 -6.33 14.87
N ARG A 321 7.45 -7.36 14.04
CA ARG A 321 8.61 -7.54 13.15
C ARG A 321 8.16 -7.51 11.71
N GLU A 322 9.07 -7.13 10.83
CA GLU A 322 8.81 -7.00 9.39
C GLU A 322 8.40 -8.32 8.73
N GLU A 323 8.83 -9.47 9.27
CA GLU A 323 8.63 -10.79 8.66
C GLU A 323 7.20 -11.34 8.75
N ASN A 324 6.22 -10.63 9.32
CA ASN A 324 4.88 -11.16 9.63
C ASN A 324 3.93 -11.37 8.41
N PHE A 325 4.44 -11.54 7.20
CA PHE A 325 3.70 -11.41 5.92
C PHE A 325 2.36 -12.15 5.79
N TYR A 326 2.17 -13.28 6.47
CA TYR A 326 1.01 -14.18 6.28
C TYR A 326 0.10 -14.27 7.50
N TYR A 327 0.21 -13.36 8.47
CA TYR A 327 -0.52 -13.45 9.74
C TYR A 327 -2.05 -13.51 9.61
N ASP A 328 -2.59 -12.86 8.59
CA ASP A 328 -4.02 -12.73 8.27
C ASP A 328 -4.37 -13.31 6.88
N LEU A 329 -3.45 -14.08 6.26
CA LEU A 329 -3.70 -14.87 5.06
C LEU A 329 -3.87 -16.33 5.46
N PRO A 330 -4.98 -17.04 5.14
CA PRO A 330 -5.16 -18.43 5.50
C PRO A 330 -4.29 -19.38 4.63
N ILE A 331 -2.98 -19.14 4.60
CA ILE A 331 -2.01 -19.83 3.75
C ILE A 331 -1.77 -21.27 4.19
N LEU A 332 -2.03 -21.62 5.46
CA LEU A 332 -1.74 -22.96 5.95
C LEU A 332 -2.70 -23.99 5.35
N LYS A 333 -3.94 -23.61 5.01
CA LYS A 333 -4.88 -24.53 4.35
C LYS A 333 -4.45 -24.95 2.93
N GLU A 334 -3.54 -24.18 2.32
CA GLU A 334 -2.92 -24.50 1.02
C GLU A 334 -1.76 -25.49 1.17
N ILE A 335 -1.29 -25.76 2.39
CA ILE A 335 -0.24 -26.74 2.67
C ILE A 335 -0.86 -28.14 2.77
N ASN A 336 -0.25 -29.13 2.11
CA ASN A 336 -0.64 -30.53 2.31
C ASN A 336 -0.49 -30.93 3.80
N SER A 337 -1.60 -31.28 4.45
CA SER A 337 -1.61 -31.59 5.89
C SER A 337 -0.71 -32.77 6.26
N GLU A 338 -0.53 -33.75 5.35
CA GLU A 338 0.36 -34.89 5.59
C GLU A 338 1.82 -34.50 5.55
N GLU A 339 2.21 -33.69 4.56
CA GLU A 339 3.56 -33.16 4.46
C GLU A 339 3.91 -32.30 5.68
N PHE A 340 3.01 -31.40 6.08
CA PHE A 340 3.18 -30.57 7.25
C PHE A 340 3.34 -31.40 8.53
N ALA A 341 2.45 -32.38 8.74
CA ALA A 341 2.50 -33.28 9.90
C ALA A 341 3.83 -34.03 9.97
N ARG A 342 4.29 -34.58 8.84
CA ARG A 342 5.59 -35.29 8.75
C ARG A 342 6.75 -34.36 9.10
N LYS A 343 6.79 -33.15 8.52
CA LYS A 343 7.86 -32.16 8.80
C LYS A 343 7.85 -31.71 10.26
N LEU A 344 6.69 -31.42 10.83
CA LEU A 344 6.56 -31.03 12.24
C LEU A 344 7.10 -32.12 13.20
N CYS A 345 6.74 -33.38 12.92
CA CYS A 345 7.20 -34.53 13.69
C CYS A 345 8.72 -34.76 13.54
N ASN A 346 9.27 -34.62 12.33
CA ASN A 346 10.65 -34.97 12.02
C ASN A 346 11.67 -33.85 12.25
N THR A 347 11.26 -32.58 12.30
CA THR A 347 12.17 -31.46 12.57
C THR A 347 12.76 -31.53 13.98
N ASN A 348 13.84 -30.81 14.25
CA ASN A 348 14.43 -30.78 15.59
C ASN A 348 13.47 -30.13 16.62
N ILE A 349 13.73 -30.36 17.90
CA ILE A 349 12.82 -29.91 18.97
C ILE A 349 12.69 -28.39 19.06
N HIS A 350 13.76 -27.65 18.74
CA HIS A 350 13.74 -26.18 18.76
C HIS A 350 12.82 -25.63 17.67
N HIS A 351 12.97 -26.08 16.42
CA HIS A 351 12.08 -25.69 15.33
C HIS A 351 10.65 -26.14 15.59
N CYS A 352 10.44 -27.37 16.07
CA CYS A 352 9.12 -27.87 16.43
C CYS A 352 8.42 -26.96 17.45
N ASN A 353 9.15 -26.53 18.49
CA ASN A 353 8.61 -25.63 19.52
C ASN A 353 8.28 -24.25 18.95
N SER A 354 9.14 -23.70 18.09
CA SER A 354 8.87 -22.43 17.41
C SER A 354 7.63 -22.51 16.50
N ILE A 355 7.48 -23.60 15.73
CA ILE A 355 6.33 -23.81 14.85
C ILE A 355 5.03 -23.90 15.66
N LEU A 356 5.01 -24.71 16.74
CA LEU A 356 3.84 -24.82 17.63
C LEU A 356 3.50 -23.46 18.29
N TYR A 357 4.51 -22.69 18.68
CA TYR A 357 4.33 -21.34 19.20
C TYR A 357 3.74 -20.38 18.15
N GLY A 358 4.18 -20.46 16.89
CA GLY A 358 3.61 -19.69 15.79
C GLY A 358 2.14 -20.02 15.56
N LEU A 359 1.80 -21.31 15.49
CA LEU A 359 0.40 -21.76 15.38
C LEU A 359 -0.46 -21.28 16.55
N SER A 360 0.07 -21.36 17.77
CA SER A 360 -0.60 -20.86 18.98
C SER A 360 -0.89 -19.35 18.89
N THR A 361 0.10 -18.57 18.48
CA THR A 361 -0.02 -17.11 18.37
C THR A 361 -1.00 -16.72 17.27
N ARG A 362 -0.90 -17.37 16.11
CA ARG A 362 -1.77 -17.16 14.95
C ARG A 362 -3.24 -17.39 15.29
N TYR A 363 -3.57 -18.50 15.94
CA TYR A 363 -4.96 -18.87 16.21
C TYR A 363 -5.57 -18.22 17.44
N LYS A 364 -4.74 -17.62 18.30
CA LYS A 364 -5.20 -16.83 19.46
C LYS A 364 -5.75 -15.46 19.06
N ILE A 365 -5.38 -14.92 17.90
CA ILE A 365 -5.84 -13.60 17.46
C ILE A 365 -7.29 -13.68 16.99
N LYS A 366 -8.14 -12.90 17.64
CA LYS A 366 -9.58 -12.74 17.33
C LYS A 366 -9.88 -11.27 16.99
N ALA A 367 -9.16 -10.74 16.02
CA ALA A 367 -9.33 -9.36 15.54
C ALA A 367 -10.40 -9.31 14.44
N SER A 368 -10.21 -8.49 13.40
CA SER A 368 -11.10 -8.43 12.22
C SER A 368 -11.12 -9.73 11.38
N PHE A 369 -10.29 -10.71 11.73
CA PHE A 369 -10.19 -12.01 11.06
C PHE A 369 -10.04 -13.14 12.09
N ASP A 370 -10.53 -14.33 11.75
CA ASP A 370 -10.39 -15.55 12.55
C ASP A 370 -9.68 -16.64 11.73
N MET A 371 -8.35 -16.67 11.80
CA MET A 371 -7.55 -17.65 11.05
C MET A 371 -7.84 -19.09 11.46
N TYR A 372 -8.23 -19.32 12.72
CA TYR A 372 -8.56 -20.67 13.16
C TYR A 372 -9.81 -21.18 12.43
N LYS A 373 -10.83 -20.34 12.27
CA LYS A 373 -12.04 -20.72 11.53
C LYS A 373 -11.73 -21.08 10.07
N GLU A 374 -10.87 -20.31 9.40
CA GLU A 374 -10.47 -20.53 8.00
C GLU A 374 -9.59 -21.77 7.79
N GLU A 375 -8.80 -22.15 8.79
CA GLU A 375 -7.80 -23.23 8.68
C GLU A 375 -8.15 -24.45 9.56
N LYS A 376 -9.33 -24.47 10.18
CA LYS A 376 -9.74 -25.50 11.15
C LYS A 376 -9.63 -26.91 10.57
N ASP A 377 -10.26 -27.13 9.42
CA ASP A 377 -10.32 -28.47 8.80
C ASP A 377 -8.91 -28.95 8.43
N TRP A 378 -8.06 -28.04 7.96
CA TRP A 378 -6.65 -28.33 7.71
C TRP A 378 -5.92 -28.73 9.00
N PHE A 379 -6.11 -27.98 10.09
CA PHE A 379 -5.43 -28.26 11.36
C PHE A 379 -5.96 -29.52 12.07
N ASP A 380 -7.24 -29.84 11.88
CA ASP A 380 -7.85 -31.10 12.29
C ASP A 380 -7.24 -32.28 11.54
N ASN A 381 -7.07 -32.17 10.21
CA ASN A 381 -6.40 -33.18 9.41
C ASN A 381 -4.93 -33.38 9.81
N VAL A 382 -4.19 -32.31 10.13
CA VAL A 382 -2.82 -32.41 10.65
C VAL A 382 -2.77 -33.25 11.93
N GLU A 383 -3.67 -32.99 12.88
CA GLU A 383 -3.74 -33.77 14.12
C GLU A 383 -4.07 -35.24 13.85
N ASP A 384 -5.08 -35.49 13.01
CA ASP A 384 -5.49 -36.86 12.67
C ASP A 384 -4.33 -37.64 12.05
N ILE A 385 -3.63 -37.07 11.07
CA ILE A 385 -2.48 -37.72 10.42
C ILE A 385 -1.37 -38.06 11.42
N ILE A 386 -1.10 -37.17 12.37
CA ILE A 386 -0.12 -37.44 13.44
C ILE A 386 -0.55 -38.66 14.24
N ARG A 387 -1.83 -38.75 14.62
CA ARG A 387 -2.37 -39.85 15.45
C ARG A 387 -2.49 -41.17 14.68
N THR A 388 -2.96 -41.14 13.45
CA THR A 388 -3.37 -42.34 12.69
C THR A 388 -2.26 -42.87 11.78
N LYS A 389 -1.40 -41.99 11.23
CA LYS A 389 -0.34 -42.40 10.29
C LYS A 389 1.06 -42.36 10.89
N ILE A 390 1.41 -41.30 11.62
CA ILE A 390 2.80 -41.09 12.09
C ILE A 390 3.07 -41.82 13.40
N PHE A 391 2.20 -41.66 14.40
CA PHE A 391 2.38 -42.23 15.73
C PHE A 391 2.54 -43.76 15.77
N PRO A 392 1.77 -44.57 15.01
CA PRO A 392 1.87 -46.03 15.06
C PRO A 392 3.24 -46.56 14.63
N ILE A 393 3.88 -45.90 13.67
CA ILE A 393 5.19 -46.29 13.12
C ILE A 393 6.37 -45.55 13.78
N ALA A 394 6.10 -44.67 14.74
CA ALA A 394 7.13 -43.86 15.40
C ALA A 394 8.04 -44.69 16.30
N ASN A 395 9.35 -44.45 16.19
CA ASN A 395 10.34 -44.99 17.13
C ASN A 395 10.16 -44.40 18.55
N LYS A 396 10.89 -44.94 19.54
CA LYS A 396 10.73 -44.56 20.96
C LYS A 396 10.87 -43.05 21.21
N ILE A 397 11.84 -42.39 20.58
CA ILE A 397 12.12 -40.96 20.79
C ILE A 397 11.03 -40.11 20.13
N LEU A 398 10.68 -40.41 18.87
CA LEU A 398 9.62 -39.69 18.16
C LEU A 398 8.27 -39.88 18.85
N ARG A 399 7.96 -41.08 19.34
CA ARG A 399 6.75 -41.36 20.11
C ARG A 399 6.69 -40.51 21.38
N ALA A 400 7.80 -40.37 22.09
CA ALA A 400 7.89 -39.49 23.26
C ALA A 400 7.68 -38.01 22.87
N LYS A 401 8.31 -37.53 21.79
CA LYS A 401 8.10 -36.17 21.27
C LYS A 401 6.63 -35.90 20.91
N ILE A 402 5.98 -36.84 20.21
CA ILE A 402 4.57 -36.70 19.83
C ILE A 402 3.67 -36.66 21.08
N THR A 403 3.87 -37.58 22.01
CA THR A 403 3.00 -37.74 23.20
C THR A 403 3.20 -36.62 24.21
N LEU A 404 4.45 -36.22 24.48
CA LEU A 404 4.78 -35.29 25.55
C LEU A 404 4.78 -33.84 25.09
N ARG A 405 4.88 -33.58 23.77
CA ARG A 405 4.98 -32.22 23.24
C ARG A 405 3.96 -31.88 22.16
N ILE A 406 3.96 -32.59 21.04
CA ILE A 406 3.20 -32.17 19.85
C ILE A 406 1.69 -32.23 20.10
N LEU A 407 1.14 -33.39 20.47
CA LEU A 407 -0.30 -33.55 20.65
C LEU A 407 -0.87 -32.74 21.83
N PRO A 408 -0.20 -32.65 23.00
CA PRO A 408 -0.64 -31.76 24.07
C PRO A 408 -0.72 -30.29 23.65
N GLU A 409 0.30 -29.79 22.93
CA GLU A 409 0.29 -28.41 22.44
C GLU A 409 -0.78 -28.18 21.37
N ILE A 410 -0.96 -29.10 20.41
CA ILE A 410 -2.06 -29.00 19.43
C ILE A 410 -3.41 -28.91 20.13
N SER A 411 -3.65 -29.77 21.13
CA SER A 411 -4.90 -29.77 21.91
C SER A 411 -5.10 -28.45 22.65
N LYS A 412 -4.03 -27.89 23.23
CA LYS A 412 -4.04 -26.58 23.89
C LYS A 412 -4.35 -25.46 22.91
N ILE A 413 -3.69 -25.43 21.75
CA ILE A 413 -3.88 -24.44 20.70
C ILE A 413 -5.35 -24.42 20.24
N LYS A 414 -5.95 -25.58 19.98
CA LYS A 414 -7.37 -25.68 19.59
C LYS A 414 -8.30 -25.16 20.68
N LYS A 415 -8.05 -25.53 21.94
CA LYS A 415 -8.84 -25.06 23.08
C LYS A 415 -8.78 -23.55 23.25
N ASP A 416 -7.58 -22.98 23.10
CA ASP A 416 -7.35 -21.54 23.23
C ASP A 416 -7.94 -20.77 22.02
N ALA A 417 -8.02 -21.39 20.84
CA ALA A 417 -8.59 -20.78 19.64
C ALA A 417 -10.14 -20.76 19.61
N ILE A 418 -10.80 -21.56 20.44
CA ILE A 418 -12.28 -21.60 20.56
C ILE A 418 -12.79 -20.66 21.66
N ARG A 419 -11.92 -20.30 22.62
CA ARG A 419 -12.20 -19.32 23.67
C ARG A 419 -12.06 -17.91 23.14
#